data_AF-A0AA87CSN2-F1
#
_entry.id   AF-A0AA87CSN2-F1
#
_cell.length_a   1.000
_cell.length_b   1.000
_cell.length_c   1.000
_cell.angle_alpha   90.00
_cell.angle_beta   90.00
_cell.angle_gamma   90.00
#
_symmetry.space_group_name_H-M   'P 1'
#
loop_
_entity.id
_entity.type
_entity.pdbx_description
1 polymer ?
#
loop_
_entity_poly.entity_id
_entity_poly.type
_entity_poly.pdbx_seq_one_letter_code
_entity_poly.pdbx_strand_id
1 'polypeptide(L)'
;MIEEVPNVQWALDFVHDSLYCGKRFRILNIIDEGTRECLAIEVDTSLQAERVIRVLERLKVDRGVPKQIRVDNGSELISTNLLNYCTNNQIELCHIQPSKPQQNGFIERFNGSFRREFLNANLFESLNQVREIVWY
;
A
#
# COMPACT_ATOMS: atom_id res chain seq x y z
N MET A 1 6.89 1.38 -26.58
CA MET A 1 7.44 1.07 -25.25
C MET A 1 6.92 2.14 -24.31
N ILE A 2 6.19 1.75 -23.26
CA ILE A 2 5.84 2.70 -22.19
C ILE A 2 7.13 2.84 -21.38
N GLU A 3 7.70 4.04 -21.28
CA GLU A 3 8.88 4.25 -20.44
C GLU A 3 8.52 3.95 -18.98
N GLU A 4 9.31 3.07 -18.35
CA GLU A 4 9.23 2.77 -16.93
C GLU A 4 9.88 3.92 -16.15
N VAL A 5 9.11 4.99 -15.94
CA VAL A 5 9.58 6.17 -15.19
C VAL A 5 9.26 5.96 -13.71
N PRO A 6 10.27 5.78 -12.83
CA PRO A 6 10.05 5.60 -11.40
C PRO A 6 9.49 6.87 -10.75
N ASN A 7 8.81 6.70 -9.61
CA ASN A 7 8.31 7.77 -8.75
C ASN A 7 7.37 8.76 -9.46
N VAL A 8 6.69 8.34 -10.53
CA VAL A 8 5.59 9.12 -11.11
C VAL A 8 4.34 8.94 -10.25
N GLN A 9 3.94 7.70 -10.03
CA GLN A 9 2.74 7.37 -9.30
C GLN A 9 2.96 6.17 -8.39
N TRP A 10 2.72 6.37 -7.10
CA TRP A 10 2.63 5.26 -6.15
C TRP A 10 1.15 4.91 -5.93
N ALA A 11 0.84 3.62 -5.94
CA ALA A 11 -0.49 3.13 -5.59
C ALA A 11 -0.45 2.51 -4.20
N LEU A 12 -1.45 2.85 -3.37
CA LEU A 12 -1.61 2.38 -2.00
C LEU A 12 -2.95 1.65 -1.88
N ASP A 13 -2.94 0.47 -1.28
CA ASP A 13 -4.14 -0.31 -1.02
C ASP A 13 -3.97 -1.21 0.21
N PHE A 14 -5.08 -1.61 0.81
CA PHE A 14 -5.09 -2.46 1.99
C PHE A 14 -5.63 -3.85 1.71
N VAL A 15 -4.94 -4.83 2.27
CA VAL A 15 -5.41 -6.21 2.34
C VAL A 15 -5.70 -6.56 3.80
N HIS A 16 -6.76 -7.32 4.04
CA HIS A 16 -7.17 -7.77 5.36
C HIS A 16 -6.96 -9.27 5.50
N ASP A 17 -6.55 -9.72 6.68
CA ASP A 17 -6.47 -11.15 6.99
C ASP A 17 -6.64 -11.39 8.50
N SER A 18 -6.57 -12.65 8.94
CA SER A 18 -6.70 -13.06 10.33
C SER A 18 -5.60 -14.02 10.74
N LEU A 19 -5.08 -13.83 11.95
CA LEU A 19 -4.24 -14.82 12.60
C LEU A 19 -5.06 -16.08 12.92
N TYR A 20 -4.38 -17.20 13.16
CA TYR A 20 -4.99 -18.47 13.54
C TYR A 20 -5.91 -18.34 14.76
N CYS A 21 -5.56 -17.47 15.72
CA CYS A 21 -6.39 -17.18 16.89
C CYS A 21 -7.64 -16.32 16.60
N GLY A 22 -7.92 -16.00 15.34
CA GLY A 22 -9.07 -15.21 14.89
C GLY A 22 -8.86 -13.69 14.96
N LYS A 23 -7.72 -13.21 15.47
CA LYS A 23 -7.42 -11.78 15.52
C LYS A 23 -7.15 -11.25 14.12
N ARG A 24 -7.92 -10.25 13.69
CA ARG A 24 -7.76 -9.58 12.39
C ARG A 24 -6.52 -8.70 12.37
N PHE A 25 -5.92 -8.60 11.20
CA PHE A 25 -4.87 -7.63 10.89
C PHE A 25 -5.03 -7.09 9.47
N ARG A 26 -4.30 -6.01 9.19
CA ARG A 26 -4.30 -5.27 7.94
C ARG A 26 -2.87 -5.18 7.41
N ILE A 27 -2.78 -5.06 6.10
CA ILE A 27 -1.53 -4.97 5.37
C ILE A 27 -1.69 -3.81 4.40
N LEU A 28 -0.80 -2.82 4.49
CA LEU A 28 -0.68 -1.76 3.50
C LEU A 28 0.36 -2.21 2.48
N ASN A 29 -0.06 -2.28 1.23
CA ASN A 29 0.83 -2.47 0.10
C ASN A 29 1.03 -1.15 -0.62
N ILE A 30 2.29 -0.82 -0.90
CA ILE A 30 2.70 0.34 -1.69
C ILE A 30 3.47 -0.16 -2.89
N ILE A 31 3.04 0.21 -4.09
CA ILE A 31 3.74 -0.12 -5.33
C ILE A 31 4.08 1.13 -6.13
N ASP A 32 5.22 1.12 -6.82
CA ASP A 32 5.53 2.05 -7.89
C ASP A 32 4.93 1.51 -9.19
N GLU A 33 4.03 2.24 -9.82
CA GLU A 33 3.38 1.74 -11.03
C GLU A 33 4.18 1.92 -12.30
N GLY A 34 5.17 2.82 -12.29
CA GLY A 34 6.10 3.01 -13.39
C GLY A 34 7.02 1.80 -13.55
N THR A 35 7.53 1.29 -12.43
CA THR A 35 8.47 0.15 -12.39
C THR A 35 7.83 -1.19 -12.01
N ARG A 36 6.58 -1.17 -11.53
CA ARG A 36 5.86 -2.33 -10.95
C ARG A 36 6.55 -2.92 -9.71
N GLU A 37 7.40 -2.14 -9.06
CA GLU A 37 8.12 -2.54 -7.86
C GLU A 37 7.22 -2.45 -6.63
N CYS A 38 7.27 -3.45 -5.75
CA CYS A 38 6.68 -3.35 -4.42
C CYS A 38 7.62 -2.57 -3.50
N LEU A 39 7.19 -1.37 -3.10
CA LEU A 39 7.98 -0.46 -2.29
C LEU A 39 7.88 -0.77 -0.80
N ALA A 40 6.68 -1.12 -0.33
CA ALA A 40 6.46 -1.45 1.06
C ALA A 40 5.30 -2.42 1.24
N ILE A 41 5.47 -3.32 2.22
CA ILE A 41 4.43 -4.17 2.77
C ILE A 41 4.44 -3.96 4.28
N GLU A 42 3.46 -3.21 4.77
CA GLU A 42 3.39 -2.81 6.17
C GLU A 42 2.24 -3.54 6.87
N VAL A 43 2.58 -4.35 7.88
CA VAL A 43 1.64 -5.25 8.56
C VAL A 43 1.34 -4.74 9.97
N ASP A 44 0.07 -4.50 10.29
CA ASP A 44 -0.37 -4.11 11.62
C ASP A 44 -1.85 -4.44 11.87
N THR A 45 -2.29 -4.36 13.13
CA THR A 45 -3.70 -4.47 13.53
C THR A 45 -4.51 -3.21 13.24
N SER A 46 -3.84 -2.05 13.17
CA SER A 46 -4.45 -0.77 12.83
C SER A 46 -3.47 0.01 11.95
N LEU A 47 -3.94 0.42 10.78
CA LEU A 47 -3.16 1.19 9.81
C LEU A 47 -3.82 2.55 9.58
N GLN A 48 -3.87 3.35 10.65
CA GLN A 48 -4.30 4.74 10.58
C GLN A 48 -3.30 5.58 9.78
N ALA A 49 -3.71 6.79 9.41
CA ALA A 49 -2.92 7.63 8.52
C ALA A 49 -1.52 7.95 9.05
N GLU A 50 -1.32 8.09 10.37
CA GLU A 50 -0.01 8.31 10.97
C GLU A 50 0.93 7.12 10.70
N ARG A 51 0.40 5.89 10.71
CA ARG A 51 1.19 4.70 10.38
C ARG A 51 1.57 4.70 8.91
N VAL A 52 0.65 5.09 8.03
CA VAL A 52 0.93 5.19 6.59
C VAL A 52 1.94 6.30 6.28
N ILE A 53 1.79 7.48 6.89
CA ILE A 53 2.75 8.58 6.79
C ILE A 53 4.15 8.13 7.22
N ARG A 54 4.28 7.34 8.30
CA ARG A 54 5.59 6.78 8.70
C ARG A 54 6.19 5.83 7.68
N VAL A 55 5.38 5.09 6.92
CA VAL A 55 5.87 4.28 5.79
C VAL A 55 6.35 5.19 4.66
N LEU A 56 5.55 6.19 4.31
CA LEU A 56 5.89 7.15 3.25
C LEU A 56 7.15 7.97 3.57
N GLU A 57 7.35 8.39 4.82
CA GLU A 57 8.56 9.09 5.25
C GLU A 57 9.81 8.20 5.15
N ARG A 58 9.68 6.90 5.47
CA ARG A 58 10.79 5.94 5.25
C ARG A 58 11.13 5.84 3.76
N LEU A 59 10.12 5.61 2.91
CA LEU A 59 10.31 5.54 1.45
C LEU A 59 10.88 6.83 0.87
N LYS A 60 10.49 7.98 1.42
CA LYS A 60 10.99 9.29 1.02
C LYS A 60 12.49 9.45 1.25
N VAL A 61 13.03 8.91 2.34
CA VAL A 61 14.48 8.94 2.61
C VAL A 61 15.24 8.18 1.53
N ASP A 62 14.73 7.03 1.11
CA ASP A 62 15.44 6.13 0.19
C ASP A 62 15.26 6.51 -1.29
N ARG A 63 14.07 7.02 -1.67
CA ARG A 63 13.67 7.21 -3.07
C ARG A 63 13.24 8.63 -3.44
N GLY A 64 13.06 9.51 -2.45
CA GLY A 64 12.35 10.76 -2.61
C GLY A 64 10.83 10.58 -2.65
N VAL A 65 10.11 11.60 -3.11
CA VAL A 65 8.63 11.59 -3.17
C VAL A 65 8.12 11.31 -4.58
N PRO A 66 6.96 10.65 -4.74
CA PRO A 66 6.33 10.51 -6.04
C PRO A 66 5.67 11.82 -6.48
N LYS A 67 5.38 11.98 -7.77
CA LYS A 67 4.54 13.11 -8.23
C LYS A 67 3.11 13.00 -7.69
N GLN A 68 2.58 11.76 -7.64
CA GLN A 68 1.25 11.52 -7.12
C GLN A 68 1.15 10.19 -6.35
N ILE A 69 0.24 10.17 -5.38
CA ILE A 69 -0.18 8.99 -4.64
C ILE A 69 -1.64 8.73 -5.01
N ARG A 70 -1.94 7.49 -5.39
CA ARG A 70 -3.29 7.06 -5.68
C ARG A 70 -3.78 6.09 -4.60
N VAL A 71 -4.95 6.37 -4.06
CA VAL A 71 -5.63 5.55 -3.07
C VAL A 71 -7.01 5.14 -3.60
N ASP A 72 -7.49 3.98 -3.18
CA ASP A 72 -8.86 3.58 -3.45
C ASP A 72 -9.86 4.41 -2.59
N ASN A 73 -11.13 4.44 -3.00
CA ASN A 73 -12.16 5.21 -2.30
C ASN A 73 -12.70 4.50 -1.03
N GLY A 74 -12.38 3.22 -0.84
CA GLY A 74 -12.76 2.44 0.34
C GLY A 74 -11.75 2.53 1.47
N SER A 75 -10.56 3.05 1.19
CA SER A 75 -9.46 3.12 2.13
C SER A 75 -9.80 4.15 3.19
N GLU A 76 -9.82 3.72 4.44
CA GLU A 76 -9.85 4.55 5.65
C GLU A 76 -8.64 5.54 5.73
N LEU A 77 -7.87 5.68 4.64
CA LEU A 77 -6.70 6.52 4.48
C LEU A 77 -7.00 7.98 4.17
N ILE A 78 -8.24 8.33 3.88
CA ILE A 78 -8.64 9.72 3.63
C ILE A 78 -8.80 10.46 4.96
N SER A 79 -7.77 10.41 5.79
CA SER A 79 -7.68 11.33 6.91
C SER A 79 -7.17 12.68 6.40
N THR A 80 -7.59 13.75 7.06
CA THR A 80 -7.00 15.08 6.90
C THR A 80 -5.47 15.06 7.05
N ASN A 81 -4.93 14.14 7.84
CA ASN A 81 -3.48 14.01 8.07
C ASN A 81 -2.73 13.53 6.82
N LEU A 82 -3.27 12.55 6.08
CA LEU A 82 -2.63 12.09 4.84
C LEU A 82 -2.72 13.16 3.74
N LEU A 83 -3.85 13.87 3.64
CA LEU A 83 -4.01 14.97 2.70
C LEU A 83 -3.01 16.11 2.99
N ASN A 84 -2.89 16.50 4.27
CA ASN A 84 -1.92 17.51 4.70
C ASN A 84 -0.49 17.07 4.42
N TYR A 85 -0.16 15.80 4.69
CA TYR A 85 1.15 15.23 4.37
C TYR A 85 1.47 15.34 2.89
N CYS A 86 0.55 14.93 2.02
CA CYS A 86 0.75 15.01 0.56
C CYS A 86 0.93 16.46 0.12
N THR A 87 0.07 17.36 0.60
CA THR A 87 0.14 18.80 0.30
C THR A 87 1.48 19.41 0.71
N ASN A 88 1.96 19.13 1.92
CA ASN A 88 3.23 19.64 2.44
C ASN A 88 4.45 19.12 1.66
N ASN A 89 4.32 17.95 1.04
CA ASN A 89 5.39 17.33 0.25
C ASN A 89 5.21 17.54 -1.26
N GLN A 90 4.24 18.37 -1.69
CA GLN A 90 3.94 18.63 -3.10
C GLN A 90 3.58 17.36 -3.88
N ILE A 91 2.91 16.42 -3.22
CA ILE A 91 2.41 15.18 -3.79
C ILE A 91 0.92 15.35 -4.10
N GLU A 92 0.50 15.05 -5.33
CA GLU A 92 -0.93 15.00 -5.66
C GLU A 92 -1.57 13.74 -5.07
N LEU A 93 -2.65 13.88 -4.30
CA LEU A 93 -3.41 12.74 -3.80
C LEU A 93 -4.60 12.47 -4.73
N CYS A 94 -4.53 11.40 -5.51
CA CYS A 94 -5.53 11.04 -6.50
C CYS A 94 -6.48 9.95 -5.98
N HIS A 95 -7.78 10.18 -6.18
CA HIS A 95 -8.81 9.15 -5.97
C HIS A 95 -9.12 8.43 -7.27
N ILE A 96 -9.45 7.14 -7.18
CA ILE A 96 -10.01 6.41 -8.32
C ILE A 96 -11.34 7.07 -8.69
N GLN A 97 -11.54 7.37 -9.96
CA GLN A 97 -12.82 7.89 -10.41
C GLN A 97 -13.90 6.81 -10.25
N PRO A 98 -15.08 7.14 -9.67
CA PRO A 98 -16.22 6.23 -9.69
C PRO A 98 -16.43 5.71 -11.12
N SER A 99 -16.61 4.40 -11.29
CA SER A 99 -16.74 3.69 -12.58
C SER A 99 -15.48 3.47 -13.43
N LYS A 100 -14.27 3.77 -12.93
CA LYS A 100 -13.00 3.46 -13.63
C LYS A 100 -12.08 2.50 -12.86
N PRO A 101 -12.50 1.25 -12.61
CA PRO A 101 -11.70 0.27 -11.85
C PRO A 101 -10.35 -0.06 -12.50
N GLN A 102 -10.24 0.12 -13.83
CA GLN A 102 -9.00 -0.08 -14.56
C GLN A 102 -7.85 0.81 -14.05
N GLN A 103 -8.18 1.97 -13.45
CA GLN A 103 -7.18 2.83 -12.84
C GLN A 103 -6.51 2.18 -11.63
N ASN A 104 -7.02 1.11 -11.03
CA ASN A 104 -6.37 0.45 -9.89
C ASN A 104 -5.76 -0.91 -10.26
N GLY A 105 -5.73 -1.25 -11.55
CA GLY A 105 -5.48 -2.60 -12.01
C GLY A 105 -4.11 -3.17 -11.62
N PHE A 106 -3.07 -2.36 -11.45
CA PHE A 106 -1.75 -2.85 -11.04
C PHE A 106 -1.75 -3.32 -9.58
N ILE A 107 -2.22 -2.47 -8.66
CA ILE A 107 -2.25 -2.83 -7.24
C ILE A 107 -3.31 -3.89 -6.93
N GLU A 108 -4.44 -3.92 -7.64
CA GLU A 108 -5.43 -5.00 -7.52
C GLU A 108 -4.84 -6.34 -7.95
N ARG A 109 -4.06 -6.37 -9.04
CA ARG A 109 -3.35 -7.60 -9.47
C ARG A 109 -2.31 -8.02 -8.46
N PHE A 110 -1.50 -7.07 -7.96
CA PHE A 110 -0.51 -7.32 -6.91
C PHE A 110 -1.19 -7.92 -5.68
N ASN A 111 -2.25 -7.29 -5.16
CA ASN A 111 -3.00 -7.77 -3.99
C ASN A 111 -3.65 -9.12 -4.24
N GLY A 112 -4.13 -9.38 -5.46
CA GLY A 112 -4.65 -10.68 -5.85
C GLY A 112 -3.60 -11.79 -5.79
N SER A 113 -2.40 -11.55 -6.33
CA SER A 113 -1.28 -12.50 -6.24
C SER A 113 -0.77 -12.63 -4.81
N PHE A 114 -0.53 -11.53 -4.11
CA PHE A 114 -0.12 -11.51 -2.71
C PHE A 114 -1.08 -12.32 -1.82
N ARG A 115 -2.40 -12.18 -2.03
CA ARG A 115 -3.38 -13.00 -1.31
C ARG A 115 -3.25 -14.48 -1.64
N ARG A 116 -3.20 -14.84 -2.92
CA ARG A 116 -3.20 -16.26 -3.33
C ARG A 116 -1.91 -16.98 -2.97
N GLU A 117 -0.78 -16.30 -3.18
CA GLU A 117 0.55 -16.91 -3.15
C GLU A 117 1.22 -16.78 -1.77
N PHE A 118 0.89 -15.73 -1.01
CA PHE A 118 1.44 -15.53 0.32
C PHE A 118 0.38 -15.77 1.41
N LEU A 119 -0.70 -14.99 1.45
CA LEU A 119 -1.65 -15.06 2.58
C LEU A 119 -2.36 -16.41 2.69
N ASN A 120 -2.92 -16.90 1.59
CA ASN A 120 -3.66 -18.17 1.59
C ASN A 120 -2.74 -19.40 1.71
N ALA A 121 -1.45 -19.25 1.41
CA ALA A 121 -0.47 -20.33 1.48
C ALA A 121 0.13 -20.51 2.88
N ASN A 122 -0.11 -19.56 3.78
CA ASN A 122 0.50 -19.53 5.11
C ASN A 122 -0.56 -19.52 6.21
N LEU A 123 -0.22 -20.14 7.35
CA LEU A 123 -1.00 -20.06 8.58
C LEU A 123 -0.21 -19.25 9.62
N PHE A 124 -0.72 -18.07 9.97
CA PHE A 124 0.00 -17.14 10.85
C PHE A 124 -0.49 -17.23 12.29
N GLU A 125 0.41 -17.53 13.22
CA GLU A 125 0.13 -17.55 14.66
C GLU A 125 0.30 -16.16 15.30
N SER A 126 1.15 -15.31 14.73
CA SER A 126 1.43 -13.98 15.25
C SER A 126 1.72 -12.94 14.17
N LEU A 127 1.54 -11.66 14.48
CA LEU A 127 1.91 -10.54 13.59
C LEU A 127 3.41 -10.50 13.29
N ASN A 128 4.24 -10.88 14.26
CA ASN A 128 5.69 -10.89 14.08
C ASN A 128 6.08 -11.92 13.02
N GLN A 129 5.46 -13.10 13.06
CA GLN A 129 5.64 -14.12 12.01
C GLN A 129 5.26 -13.58 10.63
N VAL A 130 4.14 -12.87 10.49
CA VAL A 130 3.78 -12.25 9.20
C VAL A 130 4.87 -11.27 8.75
N ARG A 131 5.32 -10.38 9.64
CA ARG A 131 6.35 -9.36 9.33
C ARG A 131 7.69 -9.96 8.95
N GLU A 132 8.05 -11.08 9.57
CA GLU A 132 9.29 -11.78 9.26
C GLU A 132 9.24 -12.41 7.87
N ILE A 133 8.12 -13.03 7.48
CA ILE A 133 8.07 -13.82 6.23
C ILE A 133 7.69 -12.96 5.02
N VAL A 134 7.02 -11.81 5.19
CA VAL A 134 6.44 -11.06 4.06
C VAL A 134 7.45 -10.51 3.03
N TRP A 135 8.74 -10.51 3.36
CA TRP A 135 9.84 -10.10 2.48
C TRP A 135 10.76 -11.25 2.04
N TYR A 136 10.50 -12.48 2.48
CA TYR A 136 11.20 -13.70 2.04
C TYR A 136 10.45 -14.37 0.90
#